data_AF-A0A6L6D208-F1
#
_entry.id   AF-A0A6L6D208-F1
#
_cell.length_a   1.000
_cell.length_b   1.000
_cell.length_c   1.000
_cell.angle_alpha   90.00
_cell.angle_beta   90.00
_cell.angle_gamma   90.00
#
_symmetry.space_group_name_H-M   'P 1'
#
loop_
_entity.id
_entity.type
_entity.pdbx_description
1 polymer ?
#
loop_
_entity_poly.entity_id
_entity_poly.type
_entity_poly.pdbx_seq_one_letter_code
_entity_poly.pdbx_strand_id
1 'polypeptide(L)'
;MRSRPLVPMVAGLALMLIASSFQPARANTTVTIVAVGDVAMAKGGQAKTAALTKNLKPQQVLLLGDLVYKSGTDQEFNKYFLPKWKSLLPKTWAVPGNHEYRTASAAGYRNLIAQNSMPATGENLWWVKQTGAWSVIGLDSEVLTGATGDKQIEFLKQTL
;
A
#
# COMPACT_ATOMS: atom_id res chain seq x y z
N MET A 1 -12.81 -23.92 72.36
CA MET A 1 -13.33 -22.93 71.39
C MET A 1 -12.91 -23.36 69.98
N ARG A 2 -13.91 -23.61 69.13
CA ARG A 2 -13.89 -23.69 67.65
C ARG A 2 -13.06 -24.81 66.98
N SER A 3 -13.81 -25.84 66.63
CA SER A 3 -13.62 -26.76 65.50
C SER A 3 -13.35 -26.04 64.17
N ARG A 4 -12.52 -26.64 63.31
CA ARG A 4 -12.55 -26.43 61.86
C ARG A 4 -12.50 -27.80 61.17
N PRO A 5 -13.51 -28.17 60.38
CA PRO A 5 -13.53 -29.44 59.66
C PRO A 5 -12.70 -29.36 58.36
N LEU A 6 -12.18 -30.51 57.95
CA LEU A 6 -11.59 -30.76 56.63
C LEU A 6 -12.66 -30.53 55.55
N VAL A 7 -12.33 -29.71 54.55
CA VAL A 7 -13.14 -29.55 53.33
C VAL A 7 -12.58 -30.52 52.29
N PRO A 8 -13.39 -31.43 51.70
CA PRO A 8 -12.94 -32.27 50.62
C PRO A 8 -12.83 -31.46 49.32
N MET A 9 -11.76 -31.72 48.59
CA MET A 9 -11.49 -31.21 47.25
C MET A 9 -12.50 -31.80 46.25
N VAL A 10 -13.41 -30.98 45.74
CA VAL A 10 -14.23 -31.32 44.58
C VAL A 10 -13.55 -30.74 43.34
N ALA A 11 -12.89 -31.60 42.58
CA ALA A 11 -12.39 -31.27 41.25
C ALA A 11 -13.58 -31.19 40.28
N GLY A 12 -14.04 -29.97 39.99
CA GLY A 12 -15.01 -29.73 38.93
C GLY A 12 -14.31 -29.77 37.57
N LEU A 13 -14.55 -30.82 36.79
CA LEU A 13 -14.24 -30.83 35.35
C LEU A 13 -15.15 -29.79 34.68
N ALA A 14 -14.61 -28.61 34.36
CA ALA A 14 -15.26 -27.69 33.45
C ALA A 14 -15.14 -28.23 32.02
N LEU A 15 -16.21 -28.82 31.50
CA LEU A 15 -16.31 -29.20 30.11
C LEU A 15 -16.40 -27.92 29.26
N MET A 16 -15.27 -27.42 28.77
CA MET A 16 -15.22 -26.33 27.79
C MET A 16 -15.82 -26.84 26.49
N LEU A 17 -17.08 -26.47 26.22
CA LEU A 17 -17.67 -26.52 24.89
C LEU A 17 -16.89 -25.54 24.01
N ILE A 18 -15.92 -26.06 23.25
CA ILE A 18 -15.32 -25.31 22.14
C ILE A 18 -16.40 -25.21 21.07
N ALA A 19 -17.20 -24.15 21.12
CA ALA A 19 -18.01 -23.76 19.98
C ALA A 19 -17.04 -23.31 18.89
N SER A 20 -16.67 -24.23 18.00
CA SER A 20 -16.01 -23.89 16.74
C SER A 20 -16.95 -22.95 15.98
N SER A 21 -16.69 -21.65 16.08
CA SER A 21 -17.28 -20.67 15.20
C SER A 21 -16.84 -21.01 13.79
N PHE A 22 -17.70 -21.69 13.04
CA PHE A 22 -17.60 -21.72 11.59
C PHE A 22 -17.76 -20.28 11.10
N GLN A 23 -16.65 -19.57 10.94
CA GLN A 23 -16.65 -18.35 10.17
C GLN A 23 -17.02 -18.77 8.74
N PRO A 24 -18.14 -18.27 8.17
CA PRO A 24 -18.44 -18.52 6.78
C PRO A 24 -17.23 -18.07 5.96
N ALA A 25 -16.83 -18.89 4.98
CA ALA A 25 -15.79 -18.53 4.03
C ALA A 25 -16.07 -17.11 3.54
N ARG A 26 -15.10 -16.19 3.70
CA ARG A 26 -15.21 -14.81 3.22
C ARG A 26 -15.70 -14.90 1.77
N ALA A 27 -16.90 -14.41 1.49
CA ALA A 27 -17.41 -14.39 0.13
C ALA A 27 -16.32 -13.79 -0.77
N ASN A 28 -16.05 -14.45 -1.91
CA ASN A 28 -15.08 -13.99 -2.91
C ASN A 28 -15.56 -12.64 -3.48
N THR A 29 -15.35 -11.58 -2.72
CA THR A 29 -15.70 -10.22 -3.12
C THR A 29 -14.77 -9.81 -4.25
N THR A 30 -15.36 -9.48 -5.40
CA THR A 30 -14.60 -8.92 -6.53
C THR A 30 -13.87 -7.67 -6.07
N VAL A 31 -12.56 -7.63 -6.31
CA VAL A 31 -11.74 -6.43 -6.11
C VAL A 31 -11.44 -5.82 -7.48
N THR A 32 -11.76 -4.54 -7.62
CA THR A 32 -11.36 -3.71 -8.75
C THR A 32 -10.13 -2.92 -8.37
N ILE A 33 -9.02 -3.25 -9.02
CA ILE A 33 -7.76 -2.52 -8.96
C ILE A 33 -7.60 -1.76 -10.28
N VAL A 34 -7.30 -0.47 -10.21
CA VAL A 34 -7.00 0.34 -11.40
C VAL A 34 -5.55 0.78 -11.34
N ALA A 35 -4.75 0.42 -12.34
CA ALA A 35 -3.35 0.75 -12.42
C ALA A 35 -3.08 1.76 -13.54
N VAL A 36 -2.30 2.82 -13.24
CA VAL A 36 -1.99 3.92 -14.15
C VAL A 36 -0.55 4.39 -13.89
N GLY A 37 0.28 4.51 -14.92
CA GLY A 37 1.56 5.23 -14.86
C GLY A 37 1.49 6.47 -15.74
N ASP A 38 2.61 7.18 -15.93
CA ASP A 38 2.74 8.11 -17.06
C ASP A 38 1.67 9.22 -17.03
N VAL A 39 1.59 9.94 -15.90
CA VAL A 39 0.34 10.60 -15.50
C VAL A 39 0.24 12.08 -15.89
N ALA A 40 1.01 12.95 -15.25
CA ALA A 40 0.71 14.38 -15.24
C ALA A 40 1.81 15.26 -15.82
N MET A 41 1.38 16.19 -16.67
CA MET A 41 2.23 17.24 -17.20
C MET A 41 1.42 18.49 -17.56
N ALA A 42 2.12 19.57 -17.94
CA ALA A 42 1.47 20.74 -18.52
C ALA A 42 0.72 20.34 -19.81
N LYS A 43 -0.56 20.70 -19.89
CA LYS A 43 -1.47 20.33 -20.99
C LYS A 43 -1.62 18.81 -21.22
N GLY A 44 -1.36 18.00 -20.19
CA GLY A 44 -1.48 16.54 -20.25
C GLY A 44 -2.90 16.00 -20.06
N GLY A 45 -3.02 14.67 -20.14
CA GLY A 45 -4.28 13.92 -20.04
C GLY A 45 -4.78 13.62 -18.63
N GLN A 46 -4.03 14.03 -17.58
CA GLN A 46 -4.27 13.60 -16.19
C GLN A 46 -5.70 13.80 -15.68
N ALA A 47 -6.42 14.83 -16.15
CA ALA A 47 -7.80 15.08 -15.74
C ALA A 47 -8.76 14.01 -16.31
N LYS A 48 -8.56 13.60 -17.57
CA LYS A 48 -9.37 12.55 -18.20
C LYS A 48 -9.07 11.20 -17.57
N THR A 49 -7.79 10.89 -17.36
CA THR A 49 -7.38 9.64 -16.72
C THR A 49 -7.90 9.54 -15.28
N ALA A 50 -7.79 10.60 -14.46
CA ALA A 50 -8.36 10.60 -13.12
C ALA A 50 -9.89 10.41 -13.11
N ALA A 51 -10.61 11.00 -14.07
CA ALA A 51 -12.04 10.81 -14.21
C ALA A 51 -12.40 9.36 -14.58
N LEU A 52 -11.68 8.76 -15.54
CA LEU A 52 -11.86 7.34 -15.89
C LEU A 52 -11.58 6.43 -14.70
N THR A 53 -10.46 6.64 -14.00
CA THR A 53 -10.11 5.90 -12.77
C THR A 53 -11.21 5.99 -11.73
N LYS A 54 -11.77 7.20 -11.50
CA LYS A 54 -12.88 7.39 -10.56
C LYS A 54 -14.15 6.65 -11.00
N ASN A 55 -14.48 6.67 -12.30
CA ASN A 55 -15.68 6.04 -12.85
C ASN A 55 -15.64 4.51 -12.76
N LEU A 56 -14.46 3.92 -12.74
CA LEU A 56 -14.26 2.48 -12.50
C LEU A 56 -14.48 2.07 -11.04
N LYS A 57 -14.71 3.03 -10.12
CA LYS A 57 -14.99 2.81 -8.69
C LYS A 57 -13.99 1.84 -8.01
N PRO A 58 -12.68 2.09 -8.10
CA PRO A 58 -11.67 1.18 -7.56
C PRO A 58 -11.78 1.01 -6.04
N GLN A 59 -11.51 -0.20 -5.59
CA GLN A 59 -11.12 -0.48 -4.21
C GLN A 59 -9.67 -0.06 -3.98
N GLN A 60 -8.80 -0.21 -4.98
CA GLN A 60 -7.40 0.18 -4.93
C GLN A 60 -6.95 0.81 -6.25
N VAL A 61 -6.11 1.84 -6.16
CA VAL A 61 -5.41 2.47 -7.27
C VAL A 61 -3.92 2.15 -7.13
N LEU A 62 -3.29 1.76 -8.24
CA LEU A 62 -1.84 1.60 -8.34
C LEU A 62 -1.30 2.70 -9.26
N LEU A 63 -0.33 3.45 -8.77
CA LEU A 63 0.40 4.45 -9.53
C LEU A 63 1.78 3.91 -9.89
N LEU A 64 2.02 3.67 -11.18
CA LEU A 64 3.14 2.86 -11.68
C LEU A 64 4.36 3.69 -12.10
N GLY A 65 4.67 4.75 -11.37
CA GLY A 65 5.77 5.67 -11.70
C GLY A 65 5.40 6.74 -12.71
N ASP A 66 6.32 7.71 -12.88
CA ASP A 66 6.19 8.87 -13.76
C ASP A 66 4.89 9.66 -13.52
N LEU A 67 4.71 10.03 -12.26
CA LEU A 67 3.51 10.72 -11.79
C LEU A 67 3.52 12.19 -12.23
N VAL A 68 4.72 12.78 -12.33
CA VAL A 68 4.96 14.06 -12.99
C VAL A 68 6.16 14.00 -13.93
N TYR A 69 5.98 14.44 -15.17
CA TYR A 69 6.90 14.11 -16.26
C TYR A 69 8.15 14.98 -16.43
N LYS A 70 8.35 16.08 -15.71
CA LYS A 70 9.51 16.93 -16.02
C LYS A 70 10.67 16.70 -15.05
N SER A 71 10.44 16.81 -13.75
CA SER A 71 11.53 16.75 -12.78
C SER A 71 11.15 16.15 -11.42
N GLY A 72 9.94 15.63 -11.21
CA GLY A 72 9.60 14.94 -9.95
C GLY A 72 9.53 15.86 -8.74
N THR A 73 9.40 17.18 -8.93
CA THR A 73 9.47 18.17 -7.85
C THR A 73 8.13 18.36 -7.14
N ASP A 74 8.16 18.80 -5.88
CA ASP A 74 6.94 19.18 -5.13
C ASP A 74 6.10 20.21 -5.89
N GLN A 75 6.74 21.16 -6.57
CA GLN A 75 6.05 22.16 -7.38
C GLN A 75 5.25 21.50 -8.52
N GLU A 76 5.83 20.50 -9.19
CA GLU A 76 5.15 19.79 -10.27
C GLU A 76 4.02 18.92 -9.74
N PHE A 77 4.21 18.23 -8.61
CA PHE A 77 3.14 17.47 -7.96
C PHE A 77 1.96 18.37 -7.59
N ASN A 78 2.24 19.51 -6.95
CA ASN A 78 1.22 20.50 -6.57
C ASN A 78 0.51 21.11 -7.77
N LYS A 79 1.24 21.35 -8.87
CA LYS A 79 0.70 22.06 -10.04
C LYS A 79 -0.04 21.14 -11.02
N TYR A 80 0.46 19.94 -11.27
CA TYR A 80 -0.02 19.10 -12.37
C TYR A 80 -0.76 17.84 -11.90
N PHE A 81 -0.32 17.21 -10.80
CA PHE A 81 -0.84 15.92 -10.36
C PHE A 81 -1.98 16.06 -9.34
N LEU A 82 -1.69 16.68 -8.19
CA LEU A 82 -2.61 16.80 -7.06
C LEU A 82 -3.96 17.43 -7.39
N PRO A 83 -4.05 18.48 -8.25
CA PRO A 83 -5.35 19.10 -8.56
C PRO A 83 -6.36 18.14 -9.19
N LYS A 84 -5.90 17.03 -9.79
CA LYS A 84 -6.77 16.04 -10.46
C LYS A 84 -6.85 14.72 -9.69
N TRP A 85 -5.80 14.35 -8.96
CA TRP A 85 -5.68 13.04 -8.33
C TRP A 85 -5.96 13.02 -6.82
N LYS A 86 -6.03 14.17 -6.14
CA LYS A 86 -6.17 14.24 -4.67
C LYS A 86 -7.30 13.38 -4.09
N SER A 87 -8.45 13.30 -4.76
CA SER A 87 -9.58 12.49 -4.26
C SER A 87 -9.38 10.97 -4.36
N LEU A 88 -8.40 10.51 -5.13
CA LEU A 88 -8.08 9.09 -5.30
C LEU A 88 -6.99 8.61 -4.32
N LEU A 89 -6.14 9.53 -3.84
CA LEU A 89 -4.97 9.21 -2.99
C LEU A 89 -5.26 8.37 -1.75
N PRO A 90 -6.40 8.52 -1.04
CA PRO A 90 -6.70 7.65 0.11
C PRO A 90 -6.78 6.16 -0.21
N LYS A 91 -6.90 5.79 -1.50
CA LYS A 91 -6.93 4.40 -1.98
C LYS A 91 -5.76 4.11 -2.93
N THR A 92 -4.66 4.85 -2.83
CA THR A 92 -3.54 4.76 -3.77
C THR A 92 -2.32 4.12 -3.12
N TRP A 93 -1.69 3.21 -3.85
CA TRP A 93 -0.31 2.79 -3.61
C TRP A 93 0.50 3.15 -4.85
N ALA A 94 1.75 3.55 -4.65
CA ALA A 94 2.59 4.08 -5.72
C ALA A 94 3.98 3.46 -5.69
N VAL A 95 4.63 3.45 -6.84
CA VAL A 95 6.08 3.26 -6.99
C VAL A 95 6.65 4.45 -7.76
N PRO A 96 7.94 4.81 -7.58
CA PRO A 96 8.58 5.84 -8.38
C PRO A 96 8.91 5.32 -9.79
N GLY A 97 9.03 6.23 -10.75
CA GLY A 97 9.66 6.00 -12.04
C GLY A 97 10.90 6.88 -12.23
N ASN A 98 11.48 6.85 -13.42
CA ASN A 98 12.72 7.58 -13.72
C ASN A 98 12.54 9.11 -13.61
N HIS A 99 11.33 9.64 -13.80
CA HIS A 99 11.09 11.08 -13.68
C HIS A 99 11.09 11.59 -12.24
N GLU A 100 10.73 10.75 -11.27
CA GLU A 100 10.83 11.08 -9.85
C GLU A 100 12.29 11.24 -9.41
N TYR A 101 13.19 10.42 -9.96
CA TYR A 101 14.63 10.43 -9.67
C TYR A 101 15.42 11.58 -10.31
N ARG A 102 14.75 12.50 -11.01
CA ARG A 102 15.34 13.79 -11.43
C ARG A 102 15.50 14.78 -10.28
N THR A 103 14.99 14.43 -9.10
CA THR A 103 15.34 15.05 -7.81
C THR A 103 16.25 14.12 -7.01
N ALA A 104 17.07 14.70 -6.12
CA ALA A 104 17.92 13.92 -5.23
C ALA A 104 17.08 12.88 -4.47
N SER A 105 17.41 11.60 -4.65
CA SER A 105 16.74 10.46 -4.02
C SER A 105 15.21 10.47 -4.14
N ALA A 106 14.67 10.98 -5.26
CA ALA A 106 13.23 11.10 -5.48
C ALA A 106 12.49 11.93 -4.41
N ALA A 107 13.09 13.03 -3.94
CA ALA A 107 12.59 13.86 -2.84
C ALA A 107 11.11 14.25 -2.98
N GLY A 108 10.66 14.71 -4.15
CA GLY A 108 9.26 15.12 -4.32
C GLY A 108 8.28 13.95 -4.25
N TYR A 109 8.67 12.78 -4.75
CA TYR A 109 7.90 11.56 -4.58
C TYR A 109 7.82 11.13 -3.13
N ARG A 110 8.94 11.15 -2.40
CA ARG A 110 9.00 10.86 -0.96
C ARG A 110 8.05 11.75 -0.16
N ASN A 111 8.03 13.04 -0.47
CA ASN A 111 7.10 13.99 0.14
C ASN A 111 5.65 13.64 -0.16
N LEU A 112 5.32 13.32 -1.42
CA LEU A 112 3.97 12.90 -1.81
C LEU A 112 3.51 11.67 -1.01
N ILE A 113 4.32 10.60 -0.97
CA ILE A 113 3.92 9.35 -0.31
C ILE A 113 3.80 9.53 1.21
N ALA A 114 4.70 10.30 1.83
CA ALA A 114 4.67 10.55 3.27
C ALA A 114 3.42 11.35 3.68
N GLN A 115 3.11 12.42 2.95
CA GLN A 115 1.94 13.26 3.20
C GLN A 115 0.60 12.54 3.01
N ASN A 116 0.59 11.45 2.22
CA ASN A 116 -0.62 10.68 1.90
C ASN A 116 -0.61 9.27 2.52
N SER A 117 0.34 8.99 3.42
CA SER A 117 0.50 7.70 4.09
C SER A 117 0.51 6.50 3.13
N MET A 118 1.13 6.67 1.96
CA MET A 118 1.27 5.59 0.99
C MET A 118 2.36 4.60 1.43
N PRO A 119 2.31 3.34 0.99
CA PRO A 119 3.24 2.31 1.44
C PRO A 119 4.71 2.58 1.07
N ALA A 120 5.61 2.19 1.97
CA ALA A 120 7.06 2.12 1.81
C ALA A 120 7.62 1.15 2.87
N THR A 121 8.84 0.64 2.66
CA THR A 121 9.53 -0.24 3.63
C THR A 121 10.72 0.49 4.25
N GLY A 122 10.46 1.14 5.38
CA GLY A 122 11.44 2.03 6.03
C GLY A 122 11.78 3.20 5.11
N GLU A 123 13.06 3.38 4.80
CA GLU A 123 13.53 4.39 3.85
C GLU A 123 13.43 3.94 2.37
N ASN A 124 13.07 2.68 2.13
CA ASN A 124 13.03 2.11 0.80
C ASN A 124 11.67 2.32 0.14
N LEU A 125 11.65 2.48 -1.19
CA LEU A 125 10.45 2.80 -1.96
C LEU A 125 9.72 1.57 -2.54
N TRP A 126 10.16 0.37 -2.17
CA TRP A 126 9.42 -0.87 -2.39
C TRP A 126 8.54 -1.22 -1.19
N TRP A 127 7.54 -2.06 -1.42
CA TRP A 127 6.57 -2.48 -0.40
C TRP A 127 5.77 -3.70 -0.86
N VAL A 128 5.10 -4.36 0.09
CA VAL A 128 4.07 -5.38 -0.18
C VAL A 128 2.80 -5.05 0.60
N LYS A 129 1.64 -5.12 -0.06
CA LYS A 129 0.31 -4.91 0.55
C LYS A 129 -0.69 -5.94 0.03
N GLN A 130 -1.77 -6.13 0.79
CA GLN A 130 -2.86 -7.01 0.39
C GLN A 130 -4.15 -6.22 0.12
N THR A 131 -4.88 -6.62 -0.92
CA THR A 131 -6.24 -6.14 -1.21
C THR A 131 -7.10 -7.29 -1.73
N GLY A 132 -8.16 -7.62 -0.99
CA GLY A 132 -8.89 -8.88 -1.17
C GLY A 132 -7.95 -10.08 -1.12
N ALA A 133 -7.99 -10.91 -2.17
CA ALA A 133 -7.13 -12.09 -2.31
C ALA A 133 -5.77 -11.81 -2.99
N TRP A 134 -5.49 -10.55 -3.36
CA TRP A 134 -4.24 -10.18 -4.03
C TRP A 134 -3.19 -9.74 -3.02
N SER A 135 -2.00 -10.33 -3.10
CA SER A 135 -0.76 -9.72 -2.62
C SER A 135 -0.15 -8.91 -3.76
N VAL A 136 0.03 -7.61 -3.54
CA VAL A 136 0.61 -6.67 -4.50
C VAL A 136 1.98 -6.25 -4.00
N ILE A 137 2.99 -6.43 -4.83
CA ILE A 137 4.38 -6.05 -4.55
C ILE A 137 4.72 -4.85 -5.43
N GLY A 138 5.06 -3.73 -4.82
CA GLY A 138 5.59 -2.56 -5.50
C GLY A 138 7.12 -2.55 -5.40
N LEU A 139 7.80 -2.43 -6.54
CA LEU A 139 9.26 -2.39 -6.64
C LEU A 139 9.69 -1.05 -7.25
N ASP A 140 10.90 -0.63 -6.89
CA ASP A 140 11.57 0.56 -7.43
C ASP A 140 12.54 0.13 -8.55
N SER A 141 12.17 0.46 -9.80
CA SER A 141 12.94 0.11 -10.99
C SER A 141 14.20 0.95 -11.20
N GLU A 142 14.35 2.06 -10.47
CA GLU A 142 15.43 3.02 -10.71
C GLU A 142 16.67 2.74 -9.86
N VAL A 143 16.53 1.89 -8.84
CA VAL A 143 17.61 1.53 -7.92
C VAL A 143 17.74 0.01 -7.81
N LEU A 144 18.22 -0.60 -8.90
CA LEU A 144 18.37 -2.06 -9.04
C LEU A 144 19.80 -2.56 -8.75
N THR A 145 20.76 -1.67 -8.55
CA THR A 145 22.17 -2.02 -8.35
C THR A 145 22.71 -1.50 -7.01
N GLY A 146 23.87 -2.04 -6.60
CA GLY A 146 24.51 -1.71 -5.32
C GLY A 146 23.69 -2.17 -4.11
N ALA A 147 24.06 -1.68 -2.93
CA ALA A 147 23.50 -2.15 -1.67
C ALA A 147 21.97 -1.99 -1.56
N THR A 148 21.40 -0.96 -2.18
CA THR A 148 19.94 -0.77 -2.22
C THR A 148 19.27 -1.80 -3.13
N GLY A 149 19.83 -2.06 -4.32
CA GLY A 149 19.36 -3.12 -5.21
C GLY A 149 19.43 -4.51 -4.56
N ASP A 150 20.52 -4.81 -3.86
CA ASP A 150 20.68 -6.08 -3.15
C ASP A 150 19.60 -6.27 -2.06
N LYS A 151 19.31 -5.21 -1.28
CA LYS A 151 18.23 -5.22 -0.29
C LYS A 151 16.86 -5.43 -0.94
N GLN A 152 16.62 -4.84 -2.10
CA GLN A 152 15.36 -5.01 -2.82
C GLN A 152 15.18 -6.44 -3.34
N ILE A 153 16.24 -7.05 -3.87
CA ILE A 153 16.23 -8.45 -4.31
C ILE A 153 15.94 -9.37 -3.12
N GLU A 154 16.59 -9.14 -1.98
CA GLU A 154 16.36 -9.93 -0.77
C GLU A 154 14.91 -9.76 -0.25
N PHE A 155 14.41 -8.53 -0.22
CA PHE A 155 13.01 -8.25 0.09
C PHE A 155 12.06 -9.04 -0.82
N LEU A 156 12.29 -9.05 -2.13
CA LEU A 156 11.44 -9.77 -3.08
C LEU A 156 11.47 -11.29 -2.83
N LYS A 157 12.65 -11.87 -2.60
CA LYS A 157 12.80 -13.31 -2.27
C LYS A 157 12.05 -13.71 -1.00
N GLN A 158 12.02 -12.85 0.01
CA GLN A 158 11.30 -13.11 1.26
C GLN A 158 9.78 -12.90 1.15
N THR A 159 9.33 -12.19 0.11
CA THR A 159 7.92 -11.84 -0.08
C THR A 159 7.17 -12.85 -0.95
N LEU A 160 7.87 -13.54 -1.84
CA LEU A 160 7.35 -14.62 -2.70
C LEU A 160 7.28 -15.95 -1.96
#